data_AF-A0A2V8P8Q9-F1
#
_entry.id   AF-A0A2V8P8Q9-F1
#
_cell.length_a   1.000
_cell.length_b   1.000
_cell.length_c   1.000
_cell.angle_alpha   90.00
_cell.angle_beta   90.00
_cell.angle_gamma   90.00
#
_symmetry.space_group_name_H-M   'P 1'
#
loop_
_entity.id
_entity.type
_entity.pdbx_description
1 polymer ?
#
loop_
_entity_poly.entity_id
_entity_poly.type
_entity_poly.pdbx_seq_one_letter_code
_entity_poly.pdbx_strand_id
1 'polypeptide(L)'
;MERTNKHTVVQAQAPPLAIPDAGSARRVVSRWLRTNIGDALYPAEPKFVEESFAWDVPVWFSTPKKPMAALIADIYVNAATGAFIGRPTQEELTERLHRITADEE
;
A
#
# COMPACT_ATOMS: atom_id res chain seq x y z
N MET A 1 -5.75 19.05 58.43
CA MET A 1 -4.52 18.41 57.92
C MET A 1 -4.91 17.53 56.75
N GLU A 2 -4.51 17.94 55.55
CA GLU A 2 -4.94 17.39 54.26
C GLU A 2 -4.33 16.01 54.00
N ARG A 3 -5.15 15.07 53.52
CA ARG A 3 -4.70 13.76 53.05
C ARG A 3 -4.36 13.87 51.56
N THR A 4 -3.08 14.02 51.23
CA THR A 4 -2.62 14.07 49.83
C THR A 4 -2.67 12.67 49.23
N ASN A 5 -3.67 12.40 48.40
CA ASN A 5 -3.80 11.14 47.65
C ASN A 5 -2.71 11.10 46.57
N LYS A 6 -1.67 10.28 46.77
CA LYS A 6 -0.63 10.02 45.77
C LYS A 6 -1.24 9.19 44.64
N HIS A 7 -1.74 9.87 43.61
CA HIS A 7 -2.13 9.21 42.37
C HIS A 7 -0.85 8.79 41.66
N THR A 8 -0.48 7.51 41.79
CA THR A 8 0.52 6.88 40.93
C THR A 8 -0.05 6.84 39.53
N VAL A 9 0.36 7.78 38.68
CA VAL A 9 0.06 7.75 37.25
C VAL A 9 0.85 6.58 36.67
N VAL A 10 0.18 5.45 36.47
CA VAL A 10 0.74 4.36 35.66
C VAL A 10 0.87 4.91 34.24
N GLN A 11 2.10 5.13 33.80
CA GLN A 11 2.39 5.48 32.41
C GLN A 11 1.83 4.36 31.54
N ALA A 12 0.68 4.61 30.90
CA ALA A 12 0.15 3.71 29.90
C ALA A 12 1.17 3.67 28.76
N GLN A 13 1.92 2.58 28.63
CA GLN A 13 2.73 2.35 27.45
C GLN A 13 1.77 2.22 26.28
N ALA A 14 1.84 3.15 25.33
CA ALA A 14 1.13 3.02 24.07
C ALA A 14 1.53 1.66 23.46
N PRO A 15 0.58 0.87 22.94
CA PRO A 15 0.91 -0.38 22.27
C PRO A 15 1.94 -0.08 21.18
N PRO A 16 2.95 -0.95 21.01
CA PRO A 16 3.93 -0.77 19.94
C PRO A 16 3.15 -0.62 18.63
N LEU A 17 3.39 0.48 17.92
CA LEU A 17 2.92 0.66 16.56
C LEU A 17 3.51 -0.51 15.76
N ALA A 18 2.69 -1.53 15.49
CA ALA A 18 3.08 -2.61 14.61
C ALA A 18 3.24 -1.99 13.22
N ILE A 19 4.48 -1.70 12.82
CA ILE A 19 4.81 -1.26 11.48
C ILE A 19 4.44 -2.43 10.57
N PRO A 20 3.41 -2.34 9.70
CA PRO A 20 3.17 -3.32 8.66
C PRO A 20 4.47 -3.69 7.96
N ASP A 21 4.79 -4.97 7.92
CA ASP A 21 5.90 -5.51 7.15
C ASP A 21 5.64 -5.40 5.64
N ALA A 22 6.68 -5.58 4.83
CA ALA A 22 6.60 -5.59 3.37
C ALA A 22 5.50 -6.54 2.85
N GLY A 23 5.39 -7.74 3.42
CA GLY A 23 4.35 -8.69 3.04
C GLY A 23 2.93 -8.19 3.31
N SER A 24 2.73 -7.49 4.43
CA SER A 24 1.47 -6.84 4.77
C SER A 24 1.12 -5.73 3.78
N ALA A 25 2.07 -4.86 3.41
CA ALA A 25 1.84 -3.83 2.38
C ALA A 25 1.47 -4.44 1.03
N ARG A 26 2.21 -5.47 0.59
CA ARG A 26 1.93 -6.20 -0.66
C ARG A 26 0.52 -6.80 -0.65
N ARG A 27 0.07 -7.40 0.47
CA ARG A 27 -1.27 -7.98 0.59
C ARG A 27 -2.37 -6.92 0.51
N VAL A 28 -2.18 -5.77 1.14
CA VAL A 28 -3.12 -4.63 1.07
C VAL A 28 -3.29 -4.19 -0.38
N VAL A 29 -2.19 -3.96 -1.09
CA VAL A 29 -2.22 -3.57 -2.51
C VAL A 29 -2.84 -4.65 -3.37
N SER A 30 -2.45 -5.92 -3.18
CA SER A 30 -3.00 -7.06 -3.92
C SER A 30 -4.52 -7.18 -3.77
N ARG A 31 -5.06 -6.91 -2.58
CA ARG A 31 -6.49 -6.96 -2.32
C ARG A 31 -7.20 -5.80 -3.03
N TRP A 32 -6.66 -4.59 -2.90
CA TRP A 32 -7.25 -3.40 -3.50
C TRP A 32 -7.29 -3.48 -5.03
N LEU A 33 -6.21 -3.93 -5.67
CA LEU A 33 -6.15 -4.11 -7.13
C LEU A 33 -7.23 -5.06 -7.64
N ARG A 34 -7.38 -6.22 -6.99
CA ARG A 34 -8.41 -7.21 -7.35
C ARG A 34 -9.83 -6.69 -7.13
N THR A 35 -10.06 -5.92 -6.06
CA THR A 35 -11.39 -5.37 -5.78
C THR A 35 -11.79 -4.24 -6.72
N ASN A 36 -10.83 -3.40 -7.15
CA ASN A 36 -11.16 -2.12 -7.78
C ASN A 36 -10.74 -2.01 -9.26
N ILE A 37 -9.81 -2.83 -9.72
CA ILE A 37 -9.24 -2.72 -11.09
C ILE A 37 -9.38 -4.04 -11.86
N GLY A 38 -8.81 -5.13 -11.35
CA GLY A 38 -8.85 -6.44 -12.01
C GLY A 38 -7.67 -7.35 -11.68
N ASP A 39 -7.72 -8.59 -12.17
CA ASP A 39 -6.80 -9.68 -11.77
C ASP A 39 -5.48 -9.72 -12.55
N ALA A 40 -5.34 -8.94 -13.63
CA ALA A 40 -4.13 -8.93 -14.46
C ALA A 40 -2.99 -8.05 -13.90
N LEU A 41 -3.15 -7.52 -12.68
CA LEU A 41 -2.19 -6.65 -12.01
C LEU A 41 -1.51 -7.37 -10.85
N TYR A 42 -0.18 -7.27 -10.81
CA TYR A 42 0.68 -7.98 -9.89
C TYR A 42 1.52 -7.00 -9.08
N PRO A 43 1.29 -6.87 -7.77
CA PRO A 43 2.19 -6.11 -6.92
C PRO A 43 3.49 -6.90 -6.71
N ALA A 44 4.61 -6.23 -6.99
CA ALA A 44 5.96 -6.71 -6.80
C ALA A 44 6.41 -6.55 -5.34
N GLU A 45 7.72 -6.76 -5.11
CA GLU A 45 8.33 -6.65 -3.79
C GLU A 45 8.30 -5.20 -3.30
N PRO A 46 7.69 -4.93 -2.13
CA PRO A 46 7.65 -3.58 -1.57
C PRO A 46 9.01 -3.09 -1.08
N LYS A 47 9.25 -1.79 -1.21
CA LYS A 47 10.41 -1.10 -0.68
C LYS A 47 9.97 -0.08 0.37
N PHE A 48 10.65 -0.06 1.52
CA PHE A 48 10.40 0.97 2.52
C PHE A 48 11.05 2.30 2.09
N VAL A 49 10.30 3.39 2.20
CA VAL A 49 10.71 4.76 1.90
C VAL A 49 10.63 5.55 3.20
N GLU A 50 11.81 5.88 3.75
CA GLU A 50 11.94 6.50 5.07
C GLU A 50 11.38 7.94 5.08
N GLU A 51 11.60 8.69 4.00
CA GLU A 51 11.23 10.10 3.88
C GLU A 51 9.72 10.33 3.94
N SER A 52 8.95 9.38 3.42
CA SER A 52 7.47 9.42 3.42
C SER A 52 6.84 8.49 4.45
N PHE A 53 7.66 7.75 5.19
CA PHE A 53 7.23 6.70 6.12
C PHE A 53 6.21 5.75 5.47
N ALA A 54 6.56 5.24 4.29
CA ALA A 54 5.66 4.48 3.42
C ALA A 54 6.34 3.24 2.83
N TRP A 55 5.52 2.27 2.45
CA TRP A 55 5.89 1.21 1.54
C TRP A 55 5.56 1.63 0.12
N ASP A 56 6.56 1.68 -0.75
CA ASP A 56 6.43 1.74 -2.19
C ASP A 56 6.20 0.32 -2.72
N VAL A 57 5.08 0.10 -3.40
CA VAL A 57 4.68 -1.19 -3.97
C VAL A 57 4.54 -1.04 -5.48
N PRO A 58 5.55 -1.47 -6.27
CA PRO A 58 5.47 -1.43 -7.73
C PRO A 58 4.40 -2.41 -8.23
N VAL A 59 3.59 -1.98 -9.19
CA VAL A 59 2.51 -2.77 -9.79
C VAL A 59 2.79 -3.02 -11.26
N TRP A 60 2.84 -4.30 -11.59
CA TRP A 60 3.14 -4.80 -12.92
C TRP A 60 1.88 -5.35 -13.59
N PHE A 61 1.81 -5.24 -14.90
CA PHE A 61 0.73 -5.80 -15.72
C PHE A 61 1.30 -6.84 -16.67
N SER A 62 0.65 -8.00 -16.75
CA SER A 62 0.97 -9.03 -17.74
C SER A 62 -0.28 -9.80 -18.14
N THR A 63 -0.34 -10.20 -19.41
CA THR A 63 -1.42 -11.04 -19.96
C THR A 63 -0.82 -12.25 -20.68
N PRO A 64 -1.62 -13.31 -20.95
CA PRO A 64 -1.16 -14.42 -21.78
C PRO A 64 -0.67 -13.99 -23.18
N LYS A 65 -1.18 -12.86 -23.70
CA LYS A 65 -0.75 -12.28 -24.99
C LYS A 65 0.52 -11.43 -24.87
N LYS A 66 0.76 -10.80 -23.72
CA LYS A 66 1.98 -10.04 -23.38
C LYS A 66 2.60 -10.57 -22.08
N PRO A 67 3.46 -11.61 -22.17
CA PRO A 67 4.13 -12.16 -21.00
C PRO A 67 5.19 -11.20 -20.44
N MET A 68 5.65 -10.21 -21.22
CA MET A 68 6.48 -9.13 -20.69
C MET A 68 5.66 -8.24 -19.78
N ALA A 69 6.00 -8.27 -18.50
CA ALA A 69 5.37 -7.45 -17.49
C ALA A 69 5.77 -5.97 -17.69
N ALA A 70 4.79 -5.08 -17.85
CA ALA A 70 5.00 -3.64 -17.87
C ALA A 70 4.76 -3.04 -16.48
N LEU A 71 5.63 -2.16 -16.01
CA LEU A 71 5.37 -1.38 -14.80
C LEU A 71 4.26 -0.36 -15.09
N ILE A 72 3.17 -0.40 -14.33
CA ILE A 72 2.01 0.48 -14.50
C ILE A 72 2.05 1.65 -13.53
N ALA A 73 2.43 1.37 -12.28
CA ALA A 73 2.40 2.34 -11.21
C ALA A 73 3.19 1.89 -9.99
N ASP A 74 3.57 2.87 -9.18
CA ASP A 74 4.06 2.68 -7.82
C ASP A 74 2.95 3.10 -6.86
N ILE A 75 2.58 2.22 -5.94
CA ILE A 75 1.51 2.43 -4.97
C ILE A 75 2.10 2.60 -3.57
N TYR A 76 1.75 3.70 -2.91
CA TYR A 76 2.26 4.02 -1.58
C TYR A 76 1.27 3.63 -0.48
N VAL A 77 1.75 2.84 0.48
CA VAL A 77 1.01 2.40 1.67
C VAL A 77 1.69 2.93 2.92
N ASN A 78 0.93 3.60 3.78
CA ASN A 78 1.43 4.17 5.03
C ASN A 78 2.00 3.06 5.92
N ALA A 79 3.24 3.21 6.34
CA ALA A 79 3.92 2.17 7.11
C ALA A 79 3.48 2.12 8.58
N ALA A 80 2.70 3.07 9.10
CA ALA A 80 2.09 2.99 10.43
C ALA A 80 0.67 2.40 10.38
N THR A 81 -0.12 2.77 9.36
CA THR A 81 -1.57 2.49 9.34
C THR A 81 -1.98 1.45 8.31
N GLY A 82 -1.11 1.12 7.35
CA GLY A 82 -1.47 0.28 6.20
C GLY A 82 -2.45 0.94 5.22
N ALA A 83 -2.72 2.24 5.37
CA ALA A 83 -3.63 2.97 4.48
C ALA A 83 -2.93 3.42 3.19
N PHE A 84 -3.67 3.50 2.08
CA PHE A 84 -3.16 4.11 0.85
C PHE A 84 -2.90 5.59 1.07
N ILE A 85 -1.72 6.07 0.68
CA ILE A 85 -1.32 7.48 0.84
C ILE A 85 -1.73 8.32 -0.39
N GLY A 86 -2.17 7.65 -1.46
CA GLY A 86 -2.70 8.29 -2.65
C GLY A 86 -1.61 8.57 -3.68
N ARG A 87 -1.93 8.16 -4.91
CA ARG A 87 -1.17 8.14 -6.17
C ARG A 87 -0.63 6.76 -6.55
N PRO A 88 -1.02 6.25 -7.73
CA PRO A 88 -2.10 6.77 -8.58
C PRO A 88 -3.49 6.66 -7.92
N THR A 89 -4.47 7.45 -8.36
CA THR A 89 -5.89 7.18 -8.04
C THR A 89 -6.38 5.92 -8.77
N GLN A 90 -7.56 5.42 -8.39
CA GLN A 90 -8.18 4.28 -9.09
C GLN A 90 -8.41 4.59 -10.56
N GLU A 91 -8.91 5.79 -10.87
CA GLU A 91 -9.19 6.26 -12.22
C GLU A 91 -7.91 6.38 -13.03
N GLU A 92 -6.87 7.01 -12.48
CA GLU A 92 -5.56 7.15 -13.13
C GLU A 92 -4.95 5.78 -13.47
N LEU A 93 -5.06 4.83 -12.54
CA LEU A 93 -4.56 3.47 -12.75
C LEU A 93 -5.35 2.73 -13.83
N THR A 94 -6.68 2.87 -13.82
CA THR A 94 -7.58 2.27 -14.81
C THR A 94 -7.32 2.85 -16.20
N GLU A 95 -7.14 4.17 -16.32
CA GLU A 95 -6.80 4.83 -17.59
C GLU A 95 -5.43 4.41 -18.14
N ARG A 96 -4.42 4.26 -17.26
CA ARG A 96 -3.11 3.71 -17.66
C ARG A 96 -3.24 2.29 -18.19
N LEU A 97 -4.00 1.45 -17.49
CA LEU A 97 -4.26 0.08 -17.91
C LEU A 97 -4.97 0.05 -19.26
N HIS A 98 -6.05 0.82 -19.43
CA HIS A 98 -6.79 0.90 -20.69
C HIS A 98 -5.93 1.34 -21.87
N ARG A 99 -5.04 2.33 -21.70
CA ARG A 99 -4.13 2.73 -22.79
C ARG A 99 -3.23 1.59 -23.24
N ILE A 100 -2.69 0.84 -22.30
CA ILE A 100 -1.79 -0.28 -22.60
C ILE A 100 -2.52 -1.42 -23.31
N THR A 101 -3.80 -1.64 -22.98
CA THR A 101 -4.64 -2.64 -23.62
C THR A 101 -5.31 -2.16 -24.91
N ALA A 102 -5.52 -0.85 -25.09
CA ALA A 102 -6.15 -0.27 -26.27
C ALA A 102 -5.16 -0.14 -27.45
N ASP A 103 -3.87 0.06 -27.17
CA ASP A 103 -2.80 -0.10 -28.17
C ASP A 103 -2.68 -1.56 -28.70
N GLU A 104 -3.57 -2.48 -28.27
CA GLU A 104 -3.61 -3.90 -28.66
C GLU A 104 -4.76 -4.27 -29.61
N GLU A 105 -5.70 -3.35 -29.88
CA GLU A 105 -6.84 -3.52 -30.81
C GLU A 105 -6.54 -2.93 -32.20
#